data_AF-A0A9E2RBQ8-F1
#
_entry.id   AF-A0A9E2RBQ8-F1
#
_cell.length_a   1.000
_cell.length_b   1.000
_cell.length_c   1.000
_cell.angle_alpha   90.00
_cell.angle_beta   90.00
_cell.angle_gamma   90.00
#
_symmetry.space_group_name_H-M   'P 1'
#
loop_
_entity.id
_entity.type
_entity.pdbx_description
1 polymer ?
#
loop_
_entity_poly.entity_id
_entity_poly.type
_entity_poly.pdbx_seq_one_letter_code
_entity_poly.pdbx_strand_id
1 'polypeptide(L)'
;MSFTASISSGFSDSADATLPVRQASAPGRDQGSFAAVLSRQQNLLQYQPESEKVSQLRSRIRDVSVQYIAQSLVQPLLKQAREMRDDTPPFGATQAEKQFGALMDERTALDMVSRGRWGIVESVERRLLKAAGLSQQQQPTEVNRGMTEIQS
;
A
#
# COMPACT_ATOMS: atom_id res chain seq x y z
N MET A 1 51.24 -36.53 20.05
CA MET A 1 50.90 -36.69 21.47
C MET A 1 49.41 -36.98 21.54
N SER A 2 49.07 -38.22 21.92
CA SER A 2 47.70 -38.73 22.14
C SER A 2 47.26 -38.45 23.58
N PHE A 3 45.95 -38.32 23.83
CA PHE A 3 45.13 -38.63 25.04
C PHE A 3 43.77 -37.92 24.80
N THR A 4 42.64 -38.52 24.41
CA THR A 4 41.76 -39.57 24.97
C THR A 4 41.10 -39.25 26.31
N ALA A 5 39.80 -38.91 26.27
CA ALA A 5 38.72 -39.26 27.20
C ALA A 5 37.42 -38.72 26.52
N SER A 6 36.38 -39.46 26.11
CA SER A 6 35.70 -40.69 26.56
C SER A 6 35.21 -40.66 28.01
N ILE A 7 33.89 -40.43 28.15
CA ILE A 7 32.86 -41.03 29.04
C ILE A 7 31.54 -40.37 28.56
N SER A 8 30.59 -41.00 27.86
CA SER A 8 29.82 -42.25 28.04
C SER A 8 28.69 -42.17 29.08
N SER A 9 27.53 -42.68 28.66
CA SER A 9 26.26 -42.95 29.37
C SER A 9 25.38 -41.72 29.67
N GLY A 10 24.09 -41.70 29.36
CA GLY A 10 23.20 -42.75 28.87
C GLY A 10 21.80 -42.43 29.38
N PHE A 11 20.86 -42.19 28.47
CA PHE A 11 19.43 -42.35 28.77
C PHE A 11 18.75 -42.82 27.50
N SER A 12 18.57 -44.14 27.42
CA SER A 12 17.64 -44.78 26.52
C SER A 12 16.23 -44.47 27.03
N ASP A 13 15.39 -43.87 26.21
CA ASP A 13 13.97 -44.20 26.26
C ASP A 13 13.44 -44.40 24.83
N SER A 14 12.83 -45.56 24.68
CA SER A 14 12.30 -46.14 23.48
C SER A 14 10.83 -45.77 23.37
N ALA A 15 10.49 -44.96 22.37
CA ALA A 15 9.12 -44.81 21.93
C ALA A 15 9.07 -44.84 20.40
N ASP A 16 8.57 -45.98 19.93
CA ASP A 16 7.98 -46.21 18.63
C ASP A 16 7.22 -44.97 18.11
N ALA A 17 7.79 -44.33 17.10
CA ALA A 17 7.07 -43.46 16.20
C ALA A 17 7.73 -43.59 14.84
N THR A 18 7.32 -44.62 14.10
CA THR A 18 7.53 -44.68 12.65
C THR A 18 6.86 -43.45 12.03
N LEU A 19 7.60 -42.35 11.95
CA LEU A 19 7.17 -41.17 11.22
C LEU A 19 7.14 -41.55 9.74
N PRO A 20 6.03 -41.34 9.02
CA PRO A 20 6.06 -41.47 7.58
C PRO A 20 7.08 -40.46 7.06
N VAL A 21 8.18 -40.97 6.51
CA VAL A 21 9.07 -40.21 5.63
C VAL A 21 8.17 -39.59 4.57
N ARG A 22 7.88 -38.29 4.71
CA ARG A 22 7.29 -37.48 3.64
C ARG A 22 8.28 -37.54 2.50
N GLN A 23 8.02 -38.44 1.56
CA GLN A 23 8.70 -38.48 0.28
C GLN A 23 8.64 -37.06 -0.30
N ALA A 24 9.81 -36.46 -0.48
CA ALA A 24 9.92 -35.22 -1.23
C ALA A 24 9.51 -35.53 -2.67
N SER A 25 8.25 -35.25 -2.99
CA SER A 25 7.73 -35.34 -4.35
C SER A 25 8.58 -34.46 -5.27
N ALA A 26 9.06 -35.06 -6.36
CA ALA A 26 9.89 -34.39 -7.36
C ALA A 26 9.28 -33.06 -7.85
N PRO A 27 10.10 -32.01 -8.03
CA PRO A 27 9.64 -30.70 -8.48
C PRO A 27 9.28 -30.76 -9.97
N GLY A 28 8.03 -31.12 -10.27
CA GLY A 28 7.57 -31.23 -11.66
C GLY A 28 6.07 -31.35 -11.86
N ARG A 29 5.27 -31.52 -10.78
CA ARG A 29 3.82 -31.71 -10.87
C ARG A 29 2.98 -30.54 -10.32
N ASP A 30 3.60 -29.58 -9.62
CA ASP A 30 2.89 -28.45 -9.00
C ASP A 30 2.68 -27.24 -9.92
N GLN A 31 3.22 -27.25 -11.14
CA GLN A 31 3.03 -26.16 -12.11
C GLN A 31 1.56 -26.04 -12.52
N GLY A 32 0.85 -27.18 -12.63
CA GLY A 32 -0.58 -27.20 -12.93
C GLY A 32 -1.44 -26.66 -11.79
N SER A 33 -1.08 -26.93 -10.53
CA SER A 33 -1.77 -26.36 -9.37
C SER A 33 -1.49 -24.87 -9.20
N PHE A 34 -0.28 -24.42 -9.49
CA PHE A 34 0.06 -23.00 -9.49
C PHE A 34 -0.68 -22.24 -10.60
N ALA A 35 -0.72 -22.80 -11.82
CA ALA A 35 -1.51 -22.27 -12.92
C ALA A 35 -3.01 -22.22 -12.56
N ALA A 36 -3.56 -23.26 -11.92
CA ALA A 36 -4.94 -23.27 -11.48
C ALA A 36 -5.24 -22.20 -10.41
N VAL A 37 -4.31 -21.96 -9.48
CA VAL A 37 -4.44 -20.89 -8.47
C VAL A 37 -4.34 -19.50 -9.11
N LEU A 38 -3.40 -19.30 -10.04
CA LEU A 38 -3.27 -18.05 -10.79
C LEU A 38 -4.50 -17.79 -11.67
N SER A 39 -4.99 -18.78 -12.41
CA SER A 39 -6.20 -18.65 -13.24
C SER A 39 -7.44 -18.38 -12.39
N ARG A 40 -7.55 -18.96 -11.19
CA ARG A 40 -8.63 -18.65 -10.24
C ARG A 40 -8.55 -17.20 -9.77
N GLN A 41 -7.37 -16.70 -9.45
CA GLN A 41 -7.18 -15.29 -9.05
C GLN A 41 -7.46 -14.33 -10.20
N GLN A 42 -7.05 -14.68 -11.42
CA GLN A 42 -7.27 -13.86 -12.62
C GLN A 42 -8.76 -13.81 -13.00
N ASN A 43 -9.50 -14.91 -12.84
CA ASN A 43 -10.94 -14.97 -13.03
C ASN A 43 -11.70 -14.12 -11.98
N LEU A 44 -11.25 -14.11 -10.73
CA LEU A 44 -11.80 -13.23 -9.68
C LEU A 44 -11.58 -11.74 -9.97
N LEU A 45 -10.46 -11.36 -10.57
CA LEU A 45 -10.23 -9.98 -11.03
C LEU A 45 -11.11 -9.63 -12.23
N GLN A 46 -11.45 -10.60 -13.07
CA GLN A 46 -12.33 -10.43 -14.22
C GLN A 46 -13.80 -10.26 -13.81
N TYR A 47 -14.22 -10.91 -12.72
CA TYR A 47 -15.54 -10.81 -12.10
C TYR A 47 -15.65 -9.74 -10.99
N GLN A 48 -14.78 -8.73 -10.97
CA GLN A 48 -15.02 -7.58 -10.08
C GLN A 48 -16.22 -6.78 -10.60
N PRO A 49 -17.24 -6.53 -9.75
CA PRO A 49 -18.36 -5.67 -10.12
C PRO A 49 -17.83 -4.30 -10.49
N GLU A 50 -18.45 -3.66 -11.49
CA GLU A 50 -18.04 -2.33 -11.98
C GLU A 50 -17.92 -1.31 -10.84
N SER A 51 -18.78 -1.41 -9.83
CA SER A 51 -18.76 -0.59 -8.62
C SER A 51 -17.46 -0.69 -7.83
N GLU A 52 -16.86 -1.88 -7.71
CA GLU A 52 -15.58 -2.06 -7.02
C GLU A 52 -14.42 -1.43 -7.80
N LYS A 53 -14.43 -1.56 -9.13
CA LYS A 53 -13.41 -0.95 -9.99
C LYS A 53 -13.44 0.58 -9.89
N VAL A 54 -14.64 1.16 -9.90
CA VAL A 54 -14.83 2.60 -9.72
C VAL A 54 -14.36 3.06 -8.33
N SER A 55 -14.68 2.30 -7.28
CA SER A 55 -14.22 2.58 -5.92
C SER A 55 -12.68 2.54 -5.80
N GLN A 56 -12.05 1.49 -6.32
CA GLN A 56 -10.58 1.37 -6.33
C GLN A 56 -9.91 2.51 -7.11
N LEU A 57 -10.48 2.89 -8.26
CA LEU A 57 -9.96 3.99 -9.05
C LEU A 57 -10.08 5.33 -8.31
N ARG A 58 -11.20 5.58 -7.62
CA ARG A 58 -11.37 6.75 -6.74
C ARG A 58 -10.33 6.79 -5.63
N SER A 59 -10.13 5.66 -4.93
CA SER A 59 -9.10 5.53 -3.89
C SER A 59 -7.71 5.86 -4.45
N ARG A 60 -7.38 5.32 -5.63
CA ARG A 60 -6.08 5.57 -6.26
C ARG A 60 -5.89 7.03 -6.65
N ILE A 61 -6.94 7.69 -7.14
CA ILE A 61 -6.90 9.12 -7.47
C ILE A 61 -6.66 9.95 -6.19
N ARG A 62 -7.27 9.56 -5.07
CA ARG A 62 -7.01 10.19 -3.77
C ARG A 62 -5.54 10.04 -3.38
N ASP A 63 -4.99 8.83 -3.46
CA ASP A 63 -3.60 8.55 -3.08
C ASP A 63 -2.61 9.35 -3.93
N VAL A 64 -2.84 9.41 -5.25
CA VAL A 64 -2.02 10.21 -6.17
C VAL A 64 -2.12 11.70 -5.86
N SER A 65 -3.32 12.19 -5.52
CA SER A 65 -3.51 13.59 -5.14
C SER A 65 -2.74 13.94 -3.87
N VAL A 66 -2.76 13.05 -2.87
CA VAL A 66 -2.01 13.20 -1.61
C VAL A 66 -0.50 13.22 -1.89
N GLN A 67 0.00 12.26 -2.65
CA GLN A 67 1.43 12.19 -3.01
C GLN A 67 1.89 13.43 -3.77
N TYR A 68 1.08 13.88 -4.74
CA TYR A 68 1.38 15.07 -5.53
C TYR A 68 1.54 16.31 -4.66
N ILE A 69 0.61 16.53 -3.71
CA ILE A 69 0.66 17.67 -2.80
C ILE A 69 1.82 17.55 -1.81
N ALA A 70 2.08 16.35 -1.28
CA ALA A 70 3.20 16.11 -0.39
C ALA A 70 4.54 16.46 -1.05
N GLN A 71 4.76 16.02 -2.28
CA GLN A 71 6.02 16.23 -3.02
C GLN A 71 6.18 17.66 -3.55
N SER A 72 5.09 18.28 -4.04
CA SER A 72 5.17 19.59 -4.69
C SER A 72 5.15 20.77 -3.72
N LEU A 73 4.51 20.63 -2.55
CA LEU A 73 4.31 21.74 -1.61
C LEU A 73 4.99 21.51 -0.27
N VAL A 74 4.85 20.33 0.33
CA VAL A 74 5.30 20.12 1.71
C VAL A 74 6.78 19.76 1.77
N GLN A 75 7.24 18.84 0.92
CA GLN A 75 8.63 18.39 0.90
C GLN A 75 9.63 19.54 0.64
N PRO A 76 9.38 20.52 -0.25
CA PRO A 76 10.29 21.66 -0.44
C PRO A 76 10.41 22.53 0.81
N LEU A 77 9.33 22.70 1.59
CA LEU A 77 9.36 23.47 2.84
C LEU A 77 10.18 22.75 3.92
N LEU A 78 10.04 21.43 4.03
CA LEU A 78 10.85 20.62 4.95
C LEU A 78 12.33 20.67 4.57
N LYS A 79 12.62 20.59 3.27
CA LYS A 79 13.98 20.74 2.75
C LYS A 79 14.57 22.11 3.09
N GLN A 80 13.82 23.19 2.87
CA GLN A 80 14.27 24.54 3.23
C GLN A 80 14.51 24.69 4.73
N ALA A 81 13.59 24.19 5.56
CA ALA A 81 13.74 24.22 7.01
C ALA A 81 15.00 23.48 7.49
N ARG A 82 15.35 22.37 6.83
CA ARG A 82 16.60 21.64 7.04
C ARG A 82 17.82 22.45 6.61
N GLU A 83 17.79 23.05 5.42
CA GLU A 83 18.91 23.85 4.88
C GLU A 83 19.17 25.12 5.70
N MET A 84 18.15 25.67 6.36
CA MET A 84 18.28 26.82 7.25
C MET A 84 18.78 26.47 8.66
N ARG A 85 18.86 25.17 9.01
CA ARG A 85 19.37 24.75 10.32
C ARG A 85 20.88 24.96 10.36
N ASP A 86 21.34 25.70 11.36
CA ASP A 86 22.75 26.04 11.53
C ASP A 86 23.59 24.78 11.84
N ASP A 87 24.29 24.27 10.83
CA ASP A 87 25.14 23.08 10.86
C ASP A 87 26.59 23.43 11.24
N THR A 88 26.77 24.10 12.38
CA THR A 88 28.10 24.46 12.87
C THR A 88 28.88 23.20 13.36
N PRO A 89 30.13 22.95 12.93
CA PRO A 89 30.95 21.83 13.41
C PRO A 89 31.19 21.90 14.94
N PRO A 90 31.32 20.77 15.67
CA PRO A 90 31.42 19.37 15.21
C PRO A 90 30.08 18.62 15.09
N PHE A 91 28.94 19.30 15.18
CA PHE A 91 27.60 18.70 15.21
C PHE A 91 26.78 18.95 13.92
N GLY A 92 27.41 19.45 12.87
CA GLY A 92 26.74 19.66 11.58
C GLY A 92 26.40 18.34 10.88
N ALA A 93 25.33 18.34 10.08
CA ALA A 93 24.85 17.15 9.40
C ALA A 93 25.94 16.49 8.53
N THR A 94 26.21 15.22 8.82
CA THR A 94 27.09 14.37 8.02
C THR A 94 26.47 14.04 6.67
N GLN A 95 27.29 13.61 5.71
CA GLN A 95 26.81 13.24 4.37
C GLN A 95 25.74 12.12 4.42
N ALA A 96 25.87 11.20 5.37
CA ALA A 96 24.87 10.16 5.60
C ALA A 96 23.54 10.78 6.10
N GLU A 97 23.58 11.66 7.10
CA GLU A 97 22.38 12.31 7.64
C GLU A 97 21.65 13.17 6.61
N LYS A 98 22.36 13.77 5.66
CA LYS A 98 21.74 14.50 4.54
C LYS A 98 20.91 13.58 3.64
N GLN A 99 21.40 12.37 3.35
CA GLN A 99 20.68 11.38 2.57
C GLN A 99 19.46 10.84 3.31
N PHE A 100 19.62 10.48 4.59
CA PHE A 100 18.50 10.07 5.45
C PHE A 100 17.49 11.19 5.63
N GLY A 101 17.96 12.43 5.61
CA GLY A 101 17.14 13.63 5.62
C GLY A 101 16.08 13.67 4.53
N ALA A 102 16.50 13.53 3.27
CA ALA A 102 15.59 13.59 2.14
C ALA A 102 14.50 12.50 2.20
N LEU A 103 14.85 11.31 2.67
CA LEU A 103 13.90 10.19 2.85
C LEU A 103 12.92 10.45 4.00
N MET A 104 13.40 11.03 5.10
CA MET A 104 12.55 11.42 6.22
C MET A 104 11.58 12.53 5.85
N ASP A 105 12.00 13.50 5.04
CA ASP A 105 11.13 14.57 4.55
C ASP A 105 10.00 14.03 3.70
N GLU A 106 10.28 13.07 2.81
CA GLU A 106 9.25 12.43 1.99
C GLU A 106 8.20 11.72 2.85
N ARG A 107 8.63 10.89 3.81
CA ARG A 107 7.71 10.16 4.67
C ARG A 107 6.89 11.09 5.55
N THR A 108 7.52 12.14 6.08
CA THR A 108 6.89 13.15 6.94
C THR A 108 5.88 13.97 6.15
N ALA A 109 6.23 14.43 4.94
CA ALA A 109 5.34 15.15 4.06
C ALA A 109 4.10 14.31 3.71
N LEU A 110 4.29 13.02 3.38
CA LEU A 110 3.19 12.12 3.11
C LEU A 110 2.27 11.92 4.32
N ASP A 111 2.85 11.81 5.53
CA ASP A 111 2.08 11.69 6.78
C ASP A 111 1.24 12.94 7.07
N MET A 112 1.84 14.12 6.92
CA MET A 112 1.18 15.41 7.13
C MET A 112 -0.02 15.61 6.20
N VAL A 113 0.14 15.26 4.93
CA VAL A 113 -0.92 15.43 3.92
C VAL A 113 -1.99 14.35 4.04
N SER A 114 -1.61 13.10 4.31
CA SER A 114 -2.56 11.98 4.43
C SER A 114 -3.44 12.07 5.67
N ARG A 115 -2.87 12.46 6.82
CA ARG A 115 -3.62 12.60 8.08
C ARG A 115 -4.38 13.93 8.17
N GLY A 116 -3.86 14.97 7.50
CA GLY A 116 -4.52 16.26 7.45
C GLY A 116 -5.74 16.25 6.51
N ARG A 117 -6.76 17.04 6.85
CA ARG A 117 -7.86 17.32 5.93
C ARG A 117 -7.54 18.56 5.10
N TRP A 118 -6.78 18.35 4.03
CA TRP A 118 -6.34 19.42 3.13
C TRP A 118 -7.38 19.67 2.04
N GLY A 119 -8.02 20.85 2.05
CA GLY A 119 -9.00 21.23 1.02
C GLY A 119 -8.41 21.27 -0.40
N ILE A 120 -7.10 21.49 -0.53
CA ILE A 120 -6.39 21.45 -1.81
C ILE A 120 -6.26 20.02 -2.38
N VAL A 121 -6.13 19.01 -1.52
CA VAL A 121 -6.11 17.62 -1.98
C VAL A 121 -7.47 17.26 -2.56
N GLU A 122 -8.55 17.67 -1.90
CA GLU A 122 -9.91 17.43 -2.38
C GLU A 122 -10.20 18.18 -3.69
N SER A 123 -9.64 19.37 -3.90
CA SER A 123 -9.83 20.11 -5.15
C SER A 123 -9.09 19.45 -6.33
N VAL A 124 -7.87 18.96 -6.09
CA VAL A 124 -7.10 18.19 -7.09
C VAL A 124 -7.80 16.86 -7.38
N GLU A 125 -8.25 16.15 -6.35
CA GLU A 125 -8.99 14.91 -6.48
C GLU A 125 -10.26 15.11 -7.33
N ARG A 126 -11.08 16.13 -7.02
CA ARG A 126 -12.26 16.46 -7.83
C ARG A 126 -11.92 16.74 -9.29
N ARG A 127 -10.80 17.43 -9.54
CA ARG A 127 -10.33 17.73 -10.90
C ARG A 127 -9.88 16.46 -11.64
N LEU A 128 -9.15 15.57 -10.98
CA LEU A 128 -8.72 14.29 -11.54
C LEU A 128 -9.89 13.34 -11.77
N LEU A 129 -10.86 13.29 -10.86
CA LEU A 129 -12.10 12.53 -11.03
C LEU A 129 -12.92 13.03 -12.23
N LYS A 130 -12.98 14.35 -12.43
CA LYS A 130 -13.62 14.95 -13.60
C LYS A 130 -12.89 14.61 -14.89
N ALA A 131 -11.56 14.68 -14.89
CA ALA A 131 -10.76 14.30 -16.04
C ALA A 131 -10.89 12.80 -16.39
N ALA A 132 -11.06 11.95 -15.38
CA ALA A 132 -11.27 10.51 -15.54
C ALA A 132 -12.72 10.13 -15.93
N GLY A 133 -13.63 11.12 -16.08
CA GLY A 133 -15.04 10.86 -16.42
C GLY A 133 -15.88 10.27 -15.28
N LEU A 134 -15.35 10.21 -14.06
CA LEU A 134 -15.99 9.62 -12.88
C LEU A 134 -16.84 10.63 -12.08
N SER A 135 -17.01 11.84 -12.59
CA SER A 135 -17.59 12.95 -11.83
C SER A 135 -19.12 12.99 -11.76
N GLN A 136 -19.87 11.99 -12.25
CA GLN A 136 -21.35 12.04 -12.22
C GLN A 136 -22.03 10.71 -11.89
N GLN A 137 -22.64 10.66 -10.70
CA GLN A 137 -23.91 9.99 -10.40
C GLN A 137 -24.44 10.51 -9.05
N GLN A 138 -24.70 11.83 -8.98
CA GLN A 138 -25.60 12.43 -7.99
C GLN A 138 -26.42 13.52 -8.70
N GLN A 139 -27.35 13.07 -9.53
CA GLN A 139 -28.62 13.77 -9.74
C GLN A 139 -29.68 12.68 -9.67
N PRO A 140 -30.46 12.57 -8.57
CA PRO A 140 -31.80 12.07 -8.71
C PRO A 140 -32.55 13.12 -9.52
N THR A 141 -32.76 12.80 -10.79
CA THR A 141 -33.96 13.16 -11.51
C THR A 141 -35.15 12.73 -10.63
N GLU A 142 -35.63 13.59 -9.73
CA GLU A 142 -37.06 13.65 -9.38
C GLU A 142 -37.69 14.56 -10.43
N VAL A 143 -38.06 14.01 -11.58
CA VAL A 143 -39.43 13.56 -11.88
C VAL A 143 -40.44 14.66 -11.56
N ASN A 144 -40.70 15.50 -12.56
CA ASN A 144 -42.03 15.73 -13.12
C ASN A 144 -43.20 15.27 -12.22
N ARG A 145 -43.44 16.00 -11.12
CA ARG A 145 -44.60 15.79 -10.23
C ARG A 145 -45.25 17.16 -10.02
N GLY A 146 -46.25 17.46 -10.85
CA GLY A 146 -47.11 18.64 -10.68
C GLY A 146 -47.81 19.20 -11.92
N MET A 147 -47.60 18.65 -13.13
CA MET A 147 -48.18 19.21 -14.36
C MET A 147 -49.52 18.59 -14.84
N THR A 148 -50.15 17.69 -14.10
CA THR A 148 -51.46 17.13 -14.50
C THR A 148 -52.36 16.81 -13.29
N GLU A 149 -53.62 17.23 -13.39
CA GLU A 149 -54.76 17.11 -12.45
C GLU A 149 -54.79 18.19 -11.34
N ILE A 150 -55.78 19.10 -11.23
CA ILE A 150 -57.22 18.97 -11.46
C ILE A 150 -57.79 20.31 -11.97
N GLN A 151 -58.47 20.27 -13.13
CA GLN A 151 -59.51 21.23 -13.48
C GLN A 151 -60.75 20.92 -12.63
N SER A 152 -61.33 21.93 -11.97
CA SER A 152 -62.78 22.18 -11.82
C SER A 152 -62.98 23.48 -11.06
#